data_AF-A0A536T712-F1
#
_entry.id   AF-A0A536T712-F1
#
_cell.length_a   1.000
_cell.length_b   1.000
_cell.length_c   1.000
_cell.angle_alpha   90.00
_cell.angle_beta   90.00
_cell.angle_gamma   90.00
#
_symmetry.space_group_name_H-M   'P 1'
#
loop_
_entity.id
_entity.type
_entity.pdbx_description
1 polymer ?
#
loop_
_entity_poly.entity_id
_entity_poly.type
_entity_poly.pdbx_seq_one_letter_code
_entity_poly.pdbx_strand_id
1 'polypeptide(L)'
;MIETAVLTFALTMVASPPQQSAKAPKKPIPKIATVQKDQRFADFAKGVLKCYHPTARYQSAAIEKRPWPDQKKYGAKGSALVSIQYVGVSNANYTLAVGVLAKPGAIKTVIQSDTAKVHAYENCELGDWVEVK
;
A
#
# COMPACT_ATOMS: atom_id res chain seq x y z
N MET A 1 51.48 -4.86 41.38
CA MET A 1 51.60 -4.57 39.95
C MET A 1 50.25 -4.88 39.32
N ILE A 2 49.57 -3.83 38.83
CA ILE A 2 48.51 -3.78 37.78
C ILE A 2 47.31 -4.72 38.04
N GLU A 3 46.08 -4.27 38.36
CA GLU A 3 45.26 -3.31 37.63
C GLU A 3 44.13 -2.78 38.54
N THR A 4 44.18 -1.48 38.79
CA THR A 4 43.16 -0.68 39.49
C THR A 4 42.11 -0.15 38.51
N ALA A 5 40.89 0.07 39.02
CA ALA A 5 39.70 0.57 38.32
C ALA A 5 39.03 -0.53 37.49
N VAL A 6 37.80 -0.94 37.75
CA VAL A 6 36.60 -0.13 37.54
C VAL A 6 35.51 -0.58 38.53
N LEU A 7 35.47 0.00 39.73
CA LEU A 7 34.44 -0.28 40.75
C LEU A 7 33.67 0.99 41.16
N THR A 8 33.58 1.97 40.26
CA THR A 8 33.03 3.31 40.57
C THR A 8 32.03 3.84 39.54
N PHE A 9 31.32 2.96 38.83
CA PHE A 9 30.24 3.36 37.89
C PHE A 9 28.83 2.94 38.35
N ALA A 10 28.66 2.58 39.62
CA ALA A 10 27.39 2.11 40.16
C ALA A 10 26.41 3.22 40.63
N LEU A 11 26.72 4.52 40.44
CA LEU A 11 25.95 5.61 41.06
C LEU A 11 25.61 6.84 40.20
N THR A 12 25.86 6.84 38.88
CA THR A 12 25.66 8.04 38.04
C THR A 12 24.53 7.98 37.01
N MET A 13 23.65 6.97 37.02
CA MET A 13 22.56 6.87 36.03
C MET A 13 21.16 7.14 36.60
N VAL A 14 21.06 7.77 37.77
CA VAL A 14 19.83 8.44 38.22
C VAL A 14 19.80 9.85 37.64
N ALA A 15 19.46 9.97 36.35
CA ALA A 15 18.82 11.12 35.69
C ALA A 15 19.06 11.09 34.17
N SER A 16 18.18 10.42 33.42
CA SER A 16 17.95 10.70 31.99
C SER A 16 16.58 10.14 31.57
N PRO A 17 15.57 10.98 31.29
CA PRO A 17 14.33 10.54 30.65
C PRO A 17 14.44 10.61 29.12
N PRO A 18 13.53 9.96 28.37
CA PRO A 18 13.27 8.54 28.28
C PRO A 18 14.22 7.86 27.27
N GLN A 19 14.37 6.53 27.41
CA GLN A 19 15.00 5.67 26.42
C GLN A 19 14.47 6.03 25.02
N GLN A 20 15.35 6.67 24.25
CA GLN A 20 15.20 6.94 22.83
C GLN A 20 15.13 5.58 22.14
N SER A 21 13.93 5.02 22.09
CA SER A 21 13.63 3.74 21.46
C SER A 21 14.20 3.82 20.05
N ALA A 22 15.06 2.85 19.74
CA ALA A 22 15.83 2.76 18.51
C ALA A 22 14.95 3.17 17.33
N LYS A 23 15.36 4.22 16.62
CA LYS A 23 14.75 4.61 15.34
C LYS A 23 14.82 3.40 14.43
N ALA A 24 13.69 2.69 14.29
CA ALA A 24 13.50 1.72 13.23
C ALA A 24 13.94 2.37 11.91
N PRO A 25 14.71 1.69 11.05
CA PRO A 25 15.16 2.27 9.79
C PRO A 25 13.92 2.70 9.00
N LYS A 26 13.71 4.02 8.88
CA LYS A 26 12.67 4.60 8.02
C LYS A 26 13.06 4.25 6.59
N LYS A 27 12.58 3.13 6.06
CA LYS A 27 12.59 2.87 4.61
C LYS A 27 12.03 4.12 3.93
N PRO A 28 12.77 4.75 3.00
CA PRO A 28 12.26 5.92 2.28
C PRO A 28 10.94 5.54 1.61
N ILE A 29 9.88 6.32 1.85
CA ILE A 29 8.62 6.13 1.13
C ILE A 29 8.91 6.50 -0.34
N PRO A 30 8.82 5.55 -1.29
CA PRO A 30 9.15 5.84 -2.68
C PRO A 30 8.20 6.88 -3.26
N LYS A 31 8.75 7.83 -4.02
CA LYS A 31 7.97 8.88 -4.70
C LYS A 31 6.97 8.23 -5.67
N ILE A 32 5.77 8.80 -5.78
CA ILE A 32 4.70 8.28 -6.65
C ILE A 32 5.20 8.04 -8.08
N ALA A 33 5.92 9.01 -8.67
CA ALA A 33 6.45 8.90 -10.02
C ALA A 33 7.44 7.74 -10.22
N THR A 34 8.14 7.33 -9.16
CA THR A 34 9.03 6.16 -9.20
C THR A 34 8.22 4.87 -9.18
N VAL A 35 7.20 4.79 -8.31
CA VAL A 35 6.34 3.60 -8.20
C VAL A 35 5.55 3.36 -9.49
N GLN A 36 5.02 4.40 -10.12
CA GLN A 36 4.25 4.26 -11.37
C GLN A 36 5.07 3.75 -12.55
N LYS A 37 6.39 3.96 -12.53
CA LYS A 37 7.31 3.46 -13.56
C LYS A 37 7.77 2.02 -13.31
N ASP A 38 7.48 1.47 -12.13
CA ASP A 38 7.88 0.12 -11.76
C ASP A 38 6.95 -0.89 -12.44
N GLN A 39 7.52 -1.92 -13.09
CA GLN A 39 6.74 -2.98 -13.72
C GLN A 39 5.82 -3.70 -12.73
N ARG A 40 6.25 -3.84 -11.46
CA ARG A 40 5.45 -4.47 -10.39
C ARG A 40 4.15 -3.72 -10.12
N PHE A 41 4.15 -2.39 -10.31
CA PHE A 41 2.94 -1.60 -10.19
C PHE A 41 1.95 -1.90 -11.33
N ALA A 42 2.44 -2.01 -12.56
CA ALA A 42 1.60 -2.38 -13.70
C ALA A 42 1.05 -3.81 -13.55
N ASP A 43 1.87 -4.76 -13.08
CA ASP A 43 1.44 -6.15 -12.87
C ASP A 43 0.42 -6.26 -11.72
N PHE A 44 0.62 -5.50 -10.64
CA PHE A 44 -0.40 -5.34 -9.60
C PHE A 44 -1.72 -4.81 -10.17
N ALA A 45 -1.68 -3.71 -10.92
CA ALA A 45 -2.88 -3.10 -11.49
C ALA A 45 -3.61 -4.05 -12.46
N LYS A 46 -2.88 -4.81 -13.29
CA LYS A 46 -3.45 -5.87 -14.12
C LYS A 46 -4.13 -6.95 -13.27
N GLY A 47 -3.51 -7.36 -12.15
CA GLY A 47 -4.09 -8.32 -11.22
C GLY A 47 -5.40 -7.83 -10.62
N VAL A 48 -5.43 -6.57 -10.14
CA VAL A 48 -6.66 -5.94 -9.64
C VAL A 48 -7.73 -5.88 -10.71
N LEU A 49 -7.37 -5.42 -11.92
CA LEU A 49 -8.31 -5.35 -13.03
C LEU A 49 -8.89 -6.73 -13.38
N LYS A 50 -8.05 -7.76 -13.46
CA LYS A 50 -8.50 -9.11 -13.82
C LYS A 50 -9.40 -9.72 -12.75
N CYS A 51 -9.24 -9.32 -11.49
CA CYS A 51 -10.08 -9.74 -10.38
C CYS A 51 -11.50 -9.17 -10.48
N TYR A 52 -11.62 -7.87 -10.80
CA TYR A 52 -12.92 -7.20 -10.92
C TYR A 52 -13.54 -7.31 -12.33
N HIS A 53 -12.72 -7.37 -13.37
CA HIS A 53 -13.13 -7.43 -14.78
C HIS A 53 -12.29 -8.48 -15.54
N PRO A 54 -12.62 -9.78 -15.42
CA PRO A 54 -11.80 -10.86 -15.99
C PRO A 54 -11.61 -10.79 -17.51
N THR A 55 -12.56 -10.18 -18.22
CA THR A 55 -12.57 -10.03 -19.68
C THR A 55 -12.03 -8.69 -20.16
N ALA A 56 -11.66 -7.78 -19.24
CA ALA A 56 -11.11 -6.47 -19.61
C ALA A 56 -9.66 -6.56 -20.06
N ARG A 57 -9.28 -5.64 -20.95
CA ARG A 57 -7.90 -5.48 -21.43
C ARG A 57 -7.28 -4.25 -20.80
N TYR A 58 -6.23 -4.46 -20.01
CA TYR A 58 -5.47 -3.40 -19.37
C TYR A 58 -4.85 -2.42 -20.39
N GLN A 59 -4.90 -1.12 -20.10
CA GLN A 59 -4.22 -0.07 -20.88
C GLN A 59 -3.13 0.60 -20.05
N SER A 60 -3.51 1.20 -18.92
CA SER A 60 -2.57 1.93 -18.06
C SER A 60 -3.08 1.99 -16.62
N ALA A 61 -2.22 2.40 -15.70
CA ALA A 61 -2.59 2.71 -14.33
C ALA A 61 -1.79 3.90 -13.81
N ALA A 62 -2.40 4.66 -12.90
CA ALA A 62 -1.78 5.80 -12.25
C ALA A 62 -2.16 5.85 -10.77
N ILE A 63 -1.25 6.34 -9.93
CA ILE A 63 -1.55 6.65 -8.54
C ILE A 63 -2.03 8.10 -8.50
N GLU A 64 -3.30 8.30 -8.24
CA GLU A 64 -3.92 9.63 -8.17
C GLU A 64 -3.61 10.32 -6.86
N LYS A 65 -3.66 9.56 -5.76
CA LYS A 65 -3.50 10.12 -4.41
C LYS A 65 -2.85 9.13 -3.46
N ARG A 66 -1.92 9.60 -2.63
CA ARG A 66 -1.28 8.82 -1.56
C ARG A 66 -0.95 9.76 -0.38
N PRO A 67 -1.53 9.58 0.81
CA PRO A 67 -2.53 8.57 1.17
C PRO A 67 -3.93 8.87 0.59
N TRP A 68 -4.73 7.82 0.39
CA TRP A 68 -6.17 7.95 0.09
C TRP A 68 -6.93 8.41 1.36
N PRO A 69 -7.78 9.46 1.31
CA PRO A 69 -8.40 10.03 2.50
C PRO A 69 -9.22 9.04 3.33
N ASP A 70 -9.84 8.06 2.68
CA ASP A 70 -10.73 7.09 3.32
C ASP A 70 -9.98 5.97 4.08
N GLN A 71 -8.64 5.96 4.07
CA GLN A 71 -7.85 4.91 4.74
C GLN A 71 -8.19 4.71 6.22
N LYS A 72 -8.60 5.79 6.92
CA LYS A 72 -8.96 5.74 8.33
C LYS A 72 -10.23 4.91 8.57
N LYS A 73 -11.17 4.92 7.63
CA LYS A 73 -12.42 4.14 7.70
C LYS A 73 -12.15 2.63 7.72
N TYR A 74 -11.00 2.21 7.16
CA TYR A 74 -10.62 0.81 7.02
C TYR A 74 -9.50 0.36 7.96
N GLY A 75 -9.05 1.22 8.89
CA GLY A 75 -7.95 0.89 9.80
C GLY A 75 -6.61 0.61 9.11
N ALA A 76 -6.43 1.08 7.86
CA ALA A 76 -5.22 0.84 7.09
C ALA A 76 -4.05 1.71 7.57
N LYS A 77 -2.83 1.16 7.52
CA LYS A 77 -1.58 1.88 7.86
C LYS A 77 -1.01 2.66 6.69
N GLY A 78 -1.28 2.21 5.47
CA GLY A 78 -0.96 2.91 4.24
C GLY A 78 -2.09 2.75 3.24
N SER A 79 -2.21 3.71 2.34
CA SER A 79 -3.21 3.66 1.27
C SER A 79 -2.79 4.43 0.04
N ALA A 80 -3.38 4.12 -1.09
CA ALA A 80 -3.27 4.89 -2.32
C ALA A 80 -4.59 4.78 -3.10
N LEU A 81 -4.96 5.84 -3.82
CA LEU A 81 -6.00 5.78 -4.83
C LEU A 81 -5.33 5.54 -6.18
N VAL A 82 -5.75 4.48 -6.87
CA VAL A 82 -5.20 4.07 -8.14
C VAL A 82 -6.31 4.07 -9.18
N SER A 83 -6.11 4.77 -10.29
CA SER A 83 -6.96 4.62 -11.47
C SER A 83 -6.33 3.64 -12.45
N ILE A 84 -7.19 2.79 -13.02
CA ILE A 84 -6.83 1.78 -13.99
C ILE A 84 -7.69 2.03 -15.23
N GLN A 85 -7.04 2.30 -16.35
CA GLN A 85 -7.68 2.46 -17.65
C GLN A 85 -7.70 1.11 -18.36
N TYR A 86 -8.84 0.74 -18.94
CA TYR A 86 -9.01 -0.54 -19.61
C TYR A 86 -10.02 -0.47 -20.74
N VAL A 87 -9.98 -1.47 -21.62
CA VAL A 87 -10.97 -1.69 -22.68
C VAL A 87 -11.85 -2.86 -22.30
N GLY A 88 -13.17 -2.61 -22.24
CA GLY A 88 -14.16 -3.64 -21.92
C GLY A 88 -14.59 -4.47 -23.13
N VAL A 89 -15.57 -5.36 -22.91
CA VAL A 89 -16.12 -6.26 -23.94
C VAL A 89 -16.81 -5.51 -25.09
N SER A 90 -17.32 -4.31 -24.83
CA SER A 90 -17.92 -3.40 -25.80
C SER A 90 -16.91 -2.65 -26.68
N ASN A 91 -15.60 -2.91 -26.51
CA ASN A 91 -14.50 -2.14 -27.08
C ASN A 91 -14.47 -0.64 -26.67
N ALA A 92 -15.28 -0.23 -25.70
CA ALA A 92 -15.21 1.11 -25.13
C ALA A 92 -14.11 1.20 -24.05
N ASN A 93 -13.60 2.41 -23.85
CA ASN A 93 -12.63 2.73 -22.80
C ASN A 93 -13.36 3.03 -21.49
N TYR A 94 -12.88 2.41 -20.41
CA TYR A 94 -13.41 2.54 -19.08
C TYR A 94 -12.29 2.82 -18.07
N THR A 95 -12.70 3.34 -16.92
CA THR A 95 -11.80 3.67 -15.82
C THR A 95 -12.34 3.06 -14.54
N LEU A 96 -11.49 2.28 -13.88
CA LEU A 96 -11.72 1.74 -12.55
C LEU A 96 -10.83 2.49 -11.55
N ALA A 97 -11.44 3.17 -10.58
CA ALA A 97 -10.73 3.81 -9.48
C ALA A 97 -10.84 2.93 -8.22
N VAL A 98 -9.69 2.48 -7.72
CA VAL A 98 -9.59 1.58 -6.58
C VAL A 98 -8.74 2.19 -5.47
N GLY A 99 -9.29 2.19 -4.26
CA GLY A 99 -8.54 2.43 -3.05
C GLY A 99 -7.74 1.18 -2.70
N VAL A 100 -6.42 1.26 -2.77
CA VAL A 100 -5.50 0.22 -2.31
C VAL A 100 -5.14 0.51 -0.86
N LEU A 101 -5.40 -0.44 0.03
CA LEU A 101 -5.19 -0.35 1.47
C LEU A 101 -4.11 -1.36 1.87
N ALA A 102 -3.23 -0.96 2.78
CA ALA A 102 -2.17 -1.81 3.29
C ALA A 102 -2.13 -1.77 4.81
N LYS A 103 -1.96 -2.95 5.42
CA LYS A 103 -1.60 -3.14 6.83
C LYS A 103 -0.41 -4.12 6.90
N PRO A 104 0.26 -4.28 8.06
CA PRO A 104 1.35 -5.23 8.17
C PRO A 104 0.91 -6.62 7.71
N GLY A 105 1.60 -7.17 6.70
CA GLY A 105 1.35 -8.50 6.16
C GLY A 105 0.10 -8.66 5.28
N ALA A 106 -0.69 -7.62 5.00
CA ALA A 106 -1.88 -7.77 4.18
C ALA A 106 -2.27 -6.52 3.37
N ILE A 107 -2.95 -6.77 2.25
CA ILE A 107 -3.52 -5.74 1.38
C ILE A 107 -5.02 -5.97 1.18
N LYS A 108 -5.75 -4.90 0.90
CA LYS A 108 -7.16 -4.91 0.50
C LYS A 108 -7.37 -3.84 -0.57
N THR A 109 -8.31 -4.07 -1.47
CA THR A 109 -8.77 -3.10 -2.46
C THR A 109 -10.23 -2.78 -2.20
N VAL A 110 -10.63 -1.55 -2.53
CA VAL A 110 -12.01 -1.10 -2.45
C VAL A 110 -12.31 -0.31 -3.71
N ILE A 111 -13.37 -0.65 -4.42
CA ILE A 111 -13.82 0.13 -5.57
C ILE A 111 -14.34 1.48 -5.06
N GLN A 112 -13.74 2.57 -5.53
CA GLN A 112 -14.25 3.92 -5.30
C GLN A 112 -15.24 4.31 -6.39
N SER A 113 -14.92 4.01 -7.65
CA SER A 113 -15.79 4.26 -8.79
C SER A 113 -15.40 3.36 -9.96
N ASP A 114 -16.37 3.02 -10.81
CA ASP A 114 -16.18 2.29 -12.04
C ASP A 114 -17.09 2.87 -13.13
N THR A 115 -16.53 3.19 -14.29
CA THR A 115 -17.30 3.75 -15.42
C THR A 115 -17.88 2.70 -16.36
N ALA A 116 -17.58 1.42 -16.15
CA ALA A 116 -18.18 0.35 -16.96
C ALA A 116 -19.69 0.22 -16.76
N LYS A 117 -20.36 -0.10 -17.87
CA LYS A 117 -21.78 -0.48 -17.86
C LYS A 117 -22.00 -1.86 -17.27
N VAL A 118 -21.03 -2.77 -17.47
CA VAL A 118 -21.02 -4.08 -16.83
C VAL A 118 -20.38 -3.89 -15.46
N HIS A 119 -21.09 -4.29 -14.41
CA HIS A 119 -20.61 -4.11 -13.04
C HIS A 119 -19.37 -4.95 -12.78
N ALA A 120 -18.50 -4.41 -11.92
CA ALA A 120 -17.37 -5.14 -11.38
C ALA A 120 -17.83 -6.42 -10.67
N TYR A 121 -17.05 -7.48 -10.85
CA TYR A 121 -17.29 -8.76 -10.23
C TYR A 121 -17.16 -8.67 -8.71
N GLU A 122 -18.22 -9.05 -8.00
CA GLU A 122 -18.33 -8.86 -6.56
C GLU A 122 -17.45 -9.85 -5.76
N ASN A 123 -17.14 -11.03 -6.32
CA ASN A 123 -16.35 -12.06 -5.63
C ASN A 123 -14.83 -11.91 -5.88
N CYS A 124 -14.35 -10.68 -6.01
CA CYS A 124 -12.92 -10.44 -6.08
C CYS A 124 -12.28 -10.62 -4.70
N GLU A 125 -11.35 -11.57 -4.54
CA GLU A 125 -10.68 -11.86 -3.27
C GLU A 125 -9.93 -10.65 -2.71
N LEU A 126 -9.46 -9.76 -3.60
CA LEU A 126 -8.83 -8.50 -3.20
C LEU A 126 -9.82 -7.51 -2.58
N GLY A 127 -11.13 -7.78 -2.61
CA GLY A 127 -12.14 -7.05 -1.86
C GLY A 127 -12.01 -7.27 -0.35
N ASP A 128 -11.34 -8.33 0.08
CA ASP A 128 -11.01 -8.62 1.47
C ASP A 128 -9.51 -8.44 1.78
N TRP A 129 -9.14 -8.61 3.05
CA TRP A 129 -7.74 -8.55 3.46
C TRP A 129 -7.03 -9.84 3.04
N VAL A 130 -6.16 -9.72 2.04
CA VAL A 130 -5.34 -10.81 1.53
C VAL A 130 -3.91 -10.69 2.07
N GLU A 131 -3.38 -11.79 2.60
CA GLU A 131 -2.02 -11.84 3.11
C GLU A 131 -0.99 -11.76 1.97
N VAL A 132 0.04 -10.93 2.16
CA VAL A 132 1.19 -10.85 1.26
C VAL A 132 2.32 -11.64 1.91
N LYS A 133 2.52 -12.87 1.42
CA LYS A 133 3.62 -13.76 1.83
C LYS A 133 4.95 -13.34 1.20
#